data_AF-A0A5K0WWZ5-F1
#
_entry.id   AF-A0A5K0WWZ5-F1
#
_cell.length_a   1.000
_cell.length_b   1.000
_cell.length_c   1.000
_cell.angle_alpha   90.00
_cell.angle_beta   90.00
_cell.angle_gamma   90.00
#
_symmetry.space_group_name_H-M   'P 1'
#
loop_
_entity.id
_entity.type
_entity.pdbx_description
1 polymer ?
#
loop_
_entity_poly.entity_id
_entity_poly.type
_entity_poly.pdbx_seq_one_letter_code
_entity_poly.pdbx_strand_id
1 'polypeptide(L)' 'YFVAGEDIGKFTIKAADDVRTLNKVLHFRPQCNFVTLNEFASMWEKKIGKEVPRKFISEDCLLRLAK' A
#
# COMPACT_ATOMS: atom_id res chain seq x y z
N TYR A 1 2.69 1.04 2.49
CA TYR A 1 3.40 0.48 1.32
C TYR A 1 2.37 -0.10 0.39
N PHE A 2 2.51 0.13 -0.91
CA PHE A 2 1.66 -0.48 -1.93
C PHE A 2 2.48 -1.51 -2.72
N VAL A 3 1.89 -2.66 -3.02
CA VAL A 3 2.56 -3.75 -3.75
C VAL A 3 1.60 -4.25 -4.82
N ALA A 4 2.09 -4.42 -6.05
CA ALA A 4 1.29 -5.01 -7.11
C ALA A 4 1.01 -6.48 -6.82
N GLY A 5 -0.17 -6.99 -7.23
CA GLY A 5 -0.54 -8.40 -7.01
C GLY A 5 0.47 -9.39 -7.58
N GLU A 6 1.01 -9.08 -8.77
CA GLU A 6 2.05 -9.88 -9.42
C GLU A 6 3.34 -9.95 -8.60
N ASP A 7 3.75 -8.83 -7.99
CA ASP A 7 4.92 -8.79 -7.12
C ASP A 7 4.68 -9.56 -5.82
N ILE A 8 3.47 -9.47 -5.23
CA ILE A 8 3.09 -10.28 -4.08
C ILE A 8 3.31 -11.77 -4.40
N GLY A 9 2.71 -12.27 -5.48
CA GLY A 9 2.85 -13.67 -5.88
C GLY A 9 4.31 -14.08 -6.14
N LYS A 10 5.04 -13.27 -6.91
CA LYS A 10 6.45 -13.52 -7.23
C LYS A 10 7.33 -13.62 -5.98
N PHE A 11 7.19 -12.71 -5.04
CA PHE A 11 8.00 -12.71 -3.82
C PHE A 11 7.56 -13.76 -2.80
N THR A 12 6.27 -14.12 -2.78
CA THR A 12 5.78 -15.26 -1.99
C THR A 12 6.42 -16.57 -2.45
N ILE A 13 6.45 -16.85 -3.75
CA ILE A 13 7.11 -18.08 -4.27
C ILE A 13 8.61 -18.06 -3.96
N LYS A 14 9.28 -16.92 -4.14
CA LYS A 14 10.70 -16.79 -3.77
C LYS A 14 10.96 -17.04 -2.28
N ALA A 15 10.04 -16.67 -1.42
CA ALA A 15 10.16 -16.82 0.03
C ALA A 15 9.80 -18.23 0.53
N ALA A 16 9.16 -19.08 -0.29
CA ALA A 16 8.71 -20.40 0.12
C ALA A 16 9.88 -21.35 0.44
N ASP A 17 10.92 -21.33 -0.39
CA ASP A 17 12.06 -22.25 -0.31
C ASP A 17 13.36 -21.58 0.18
N ASP A 18 13.31 -20.32 0.58
CA ASP A 18 14.47 -19.58 1.06
C ASP A 18 14.71 -19.86 2.55
N VAL A 19 15.86 -20.44 2.92
CA VAL A 19 16.19 -20.73 4.32
C VAL A 19 16.14 -19.48 5.22
N ARG A 20 16.32 -18.28 4.66
CA ARG A 20 16.28 -17.01 5.40
C ARG A 20 14.88 -16.65 5.91
N THR A 21 13.83 -17.24 5.34
CA THR A 21 12.43 -16.96 5.69
C THR A 21 11.80 -18.07 6.54
N LEU A 22 12.52 -19.17 6.82
CA LEU A 22 12.03 -20.26 7.66
C LEU A 22 11.65 -19.76 9.06
N ASN A 23 10.40 -19.97 9.45
CA ASN A 23 9.83 -19.50 10.72
C ASN A 23 9.97 -17.97 10.92
N LYS A 24 9.83 -17.19 9.84
CA LYS A 24 9.87 -15.71 9.86
C LYS A 24 8.63 -15.10 9.22
N VAL A 25 8.38 -13.84 9.59
CA VAL A 25 7.41 -12.97 8.91
C VAL A 25 8.16 -12.10 7.92
N LEU A 26 7.78 -12.16 6.65
CA LEU A 26 8.36 -11.33 5.59
C LEU A 26 7.56 -10.02 5.46
N HIS A 27 8.20 -8.88 5.73
CA HIS A 27 7.59 -7.56 5.57
C HIS A 27 7.91 -6.94 4.21
N PHE A 28 6.89 -6.62 3.43
CA PHE A 28 7.04 -5.92 2.15
C PHE A 28 7.18 -4.42 2.39
N ARG A 29 8.40 -3.89 2.23
CA ARG A 29 8.71 -2.47 2.44
C ARG A 29 9.45 -1.85 1.24
N PRO A 30 8.90 -1.90 0.01
CA PRO A 30 9.50 -1.25 -1.14
C PRO A 30 9.52 0.27 -0.96
N GLN A 31 10.71 0.87 -0.92
CA GLN A 31 10.88 2.31 -0.68
C GLN A 31 10.20 3.18 -1.76
N CYS A 32 10.22 2.73 -3.02
CA CYS A 32 9.55 3.43 -4.12
C CYS A 32 8.02 3.48 -4.00
N ASN A 33 7.40 2.59 -3.22
CA ASN A 33 5.96 2.54 -3.02
C ASN A 33 5.56 2.87 -1.56
N PHE A 34 6.47 3.52 -0.82
CA PHE A 34 6.16 4.09 0.47
C PHE A 34 5.58 5.49 0.27
N VAL A 35 4.26 5.54 0.04
CA VAL A 35 3.54 6.79 -0.23
C VAL A 35 2.35 6.97 0.71
N THR A 36 2.05 8.21 1.04
CA THR A 36 0.88 8.65 1.79
C THR A 36 -0.35 8.76 0.88
N LEU A 37 -1.55 8.86 1.46
CA LEU A 37 -2.79 9.07 0.67
C LEU A 37 -2.77 10.38 -0.13
N ASN A 38 -2.14 11.44 0.40
CA ASN A 38 -2.04 12.72 -0.32
C ASN A 38 -1.12 12.62 -1.54
N GLU A 39 0.00 11.93 -1.43
CA GLU A 39 0.91 11.66 -2.55
C GLU A 39 0.23 10.76 -3.58
N PHE A 40 -0.49 9.73 -3.12
CA PHE A 40 -1.25 8.84 -3.99
C PHE A 40 -2.34 9.60 -4.76
N ALA A 41 -3.08 10.49 -4.09
CA ALA A 41 -4.07 11.36 -4.73
C ALA A 41 -3.42 12.27 -5.79
N SER A 42 -2.29 12.92 -5.47
CA SER A 42 -1.55 13.75 -6.42
C SER A 42 -1.06 12.96 -7.65
N MET A 43 -0.57 11.74 -7.45
CA MET A 43 -0.18 10.85 -8.55
C MET A 43 -1.38 10.48 -9.43
N TRP A 44 -2.54 10.23 -8.82
CA TRP A 44 -3.76 9.93 -9.54
C TRP A 44 -4.26 11.13 -10.35
N GLU A 45 -4.31 12.32 -9.75
CA GLU A 45 -4.68 13.58 -10.41
C GLU A 45 -3.77 13.87 -11.61
N LYS A 46 -2.46 13.67 -11.45
CA LYS A 46 -1.49 13.75 -12.56
C LYS A 46 -1.80 12.76 -13.68
N LYS A 47 -2.23 11.54 -13.34
CA LYS A 47 -2.57 10.49 -14.32
C LYS A 47 -3.84 10.79 -15.10
N ILE A 48 -4.84 11.40 -14.45
CA ILE A 48 -6.12 11.75 -15.10
C ILE A 48 -6.15 13.17 -15.66
N GLY A 49 -5.14 14.00 -15.38
CA GLY A 49 -5.04 15.39 -15.84
C GLY A 49 -6.06 16.34 -15.19
N LYS A 50 -6.57 16.00 -14.00
CA LYS A 50 -7.63 16.76 -13.33
C LYS A 50 -7.44 16.72 -11.82
N GLU A 51 -7.67 17.86 -11.16
CA GLU A 51 -7.75 17.96 -9.71
C GLU A 51 -9.07 17.43 -9.16
N VAL A 52 -9.01 16.72 -8.04
CA VAL A 52 -10.17 16.13 -7.37
C VAL A 52 -10.35 16.80 -6.00
N PRO A 53 -11.57 17.29 -5.67
CA PRO A 53 -11.82 17.85 -4.34
C PRO A 53 -11.48 16.84 -3.23
N ARG A 54 -10.62 17.25 -2.30
CA ARG A 54 -10.17 16.40 -1.20
C ARG A 54 -11.03 16.66 0.03
N LYS A 55 -11.59 15.60 0.60
CA LYS A 55 -12.30 15.64 1.88
C LYS A 55 -11.55 14.81 2.91
N PHE A 56 -11.15 15.45 4.01
CA PHE A 56 -10.56 14.74 5.13
C PHE A 56 -11.64 14.02 5.94
N ILE A 57 -11.37 12.77 6.30
CA ILE A 57 -12.22 11.97 7.19
C ILE A 57 -11.43 11.79 8.49
N SER A 58 -12.01 12.25 9.60
CA SER A 58 -11.37 12.15 10.91
C SER A 58 -11.36 10.71 11.43
N GLU A 59 -10.45 10.44 12.36
CA GLU A 59 -10.38 9.17 13.08
C GLU A 59 -11.72 8.79 13.73
N ASP A 60 -12.36 9.70 14.48
CA ASP A 60 -13.66 9.45 15.12
C ASP A 60 -14.74 9.02 14.12
N CYS A 61 -14.70 9.58 12.90
CA CYS A 61 -15.62 9.20 11.84
C CYS A 61 -15.40 7.75 11.42
N LEU A 62 -14.14 7.33 11.25
CA LEU A 62 -13.76 5.95 10.93
C LEU A 62 -14.11 4.98 12.07
N LEU A 63 -13.83 5.37 13.32
CA LEU A 63 -14.13 4.55 14.50
C LEU A 63 -15.63 4.30 14.66
N ARG A 64 -16.47 5.29 14.32
CA ARG A 64 -17.92 5.12 14.34
C ARG A 64 -18.43 4.18 13.23
N LEU A 65 -17.75 4.10 12.09
CA LEU A 65 -18.11 3.20 10.99
C LEU A 65 -17.66 1.75 11.21
N ALA A 66 -16.65 1.53 12.05
CA ALA A 66 -16.10 0.20 12.32
C ALA A 66 -16.85 -0.58 13.43
N LYS A 67 -17.76 0.08 14.15
CA LYS A 67 -18.65 -0.53 15.13
C LYS A 67 -19.88 -1.14 14.46
#